data_AF-A0A223RPD2-F1
#
_entry.id   AF-A0A223RPD2-F1
#
_cell.length_a   1.000
_cell.length_b   1.000
_cell.length_c   1.000
_cell.angle_alpha   90.00
_cell.angle_beta   90.00
_cell.angle_gamma   90.00
#
_symmetry.space_group_name_H-M   'P 1'
#
loop_
_entity.id
_entity.type
_entity.pdbx_description
1 polymer ?
#
loop_
_entity_poly.entity_id
_entity_poly.type
_entity_poly.pdbx_seq_one_letter_code
_entity_poly.pdbx_strand_id
1 'polypeptide(L)'
;MRELIDKIGRRITAGAELRIADAREGRVVEAALALLLELLPLDEERRTEACIYQAFVAEAANDSVIAEIRQGADDGVRQQCRHTLESLAEFGHVAASRVIDIEVERLHALLDGLTAHLLARPEDTPFARVEGLLLTHLHDLGKPGYRGSLQ
;
A
#
# COMPACT_ATOMS: atom_id res chain seq x y z
N MET A 1 -0.96 -12.31 16.92
CA MET A 1 -1.86 -11.32 16.27
C MET A 1 -1.46 -9.88 16.55
N ARG A 2 -1.48 -9.41 17.81
CA ARG A 2 -0.88 -8.10 18.17
C ARG A 2 0.57 -7.98 17.69
N GLU A 3 1.35 -9.05 17.84
CA GLU A 3 2.72 -9.11 17.29
C GLU A 3 2.81 -8.98 15.77
N LEU A 4 1.80 -9.44 15.01
CA LEU A 4 1.77 -9.37 13.54
C LEU A 4 1.44 -7.93 13.11
N ILE A 5 0.46 -7.30 13.76
CA ILE A 5 0.12 -5.88 13.59
C ILE A 5 1.30 -4.99 14.01
N ASP A 6 1.94 -5.27 15.15
CA ASP A 6 3.13 -4.55 15.61
C ASP A 6 4.34 -4.77 14.68
N LYS A 7 4.44 -5.94 14.03
CA LYS A 7 5.53 -6.25 13.09
C LYS A 7 5.32 -5.58 11.73
N ILE A 8 4.08 -5.56 11.24
CA ILE A 8 3.67 -4.78 10.07
C ILE A 8 3.90 -3.29 10.36
N GLY A 9 3.41 -2.78 11.50
CA GLY A 9 3.62 -1.40 11.95
C GLY A 9 5.10 -1.03 12.09
N ARG A 10 5.95 -1.92 12.64
CA ARG A 10 7.40 -1.68 12.73
C ARG A 10 8.09 -1.62 11.36
N ARG A 11 7.70 -2.46 10.39
CA ARG A 11 8.23 -2.39 9.01
C ARG A 11 7.80 -1.13 8.29
N ILE A 12 6.54 -0.74 8.48
CA ILE A 12 5.96 0.52 8.00
C ILE A 12 6.78 1.70 8.52
N THR A 13 6.96 1.83 9.84
CA THR A 13 7.71 2.95 10.43
C THR A 13 9.20 2.94 10.07
N ALA A 14 9.88 1.79 10.20
CA ALA A 14 11.31 1.69 9.90
C ALA A 14 11.62 1.91 8.41
N GLY A 15 10.70 1.47 7.53
CA GLY A 15 10.81 1.70 6.10
C GLY A 15 10.60 3.16 5.71
N ALA A 16 9.73 3.89 6.41
CA ALA A 16 9.42 5.29 6.14
C ALA A 16 10.58 6.22 6.53
N GLU A 17 11.17 6.01 7.71
CA GLU A 17 12.26 6.85 8.22
C GLU A 17 13.56 6.73 7.40
N LEU A 18 13.93 5.51 6.97
CA LEU A 18 15.14 5.30 6.16
C LEU A 18 15.09 5.99 4.79
N ARG A 19 13.89 6.21 4.23
CA ARG A 19 13.71 6.58 2.81
C ARG A 19 13.29 8.04 2.59
N ILE A 20 12.88 8.76 3.63
CA ILE A 20 12.78 10.24 3.61
C ILE A 20 14.17 10.87 3.35
N ALA A 21 15.24 10.21 3.80
CA ALA A 21 16.61 10.61 3.48
C ALA A 21 16.94 10.46 1.98
N ASP A 22 16.52 9.35 1.35
CA ASP A 22 16.71 9.09 -0.09
C ASP A 22 15.86 10.01 -1.00
N ALA A 23 14.66 10.41 -0.54
CA ALA A 23 13.77 11.32 -1.27
C ALA A 23 14.42 12.69 -1.59
N ARG A 24 15.39 13.14 -0.77
CA ARG A 24 16.11 14.40 -0.99
C ARG A 24 17.06 14.38 -2.20
N GLU A 25 17.36 13.21 -2.76
CA GLU A 25 18.25 13.03 -3.92
C GLU A 25 17.48 12.84 -5.25
N GLY A 26 16.21 13.26 -5.32
CA GLY A 26 15.39 13.11 -6.53
C GLY A 26 14.92 11.67 -6.79
N ARG A 27 15.08 10.77 -5.81
CA ARG A 27 14.70 9.35 -5.86
C ARG A 27 13.42 9.03 -5.06
N VAL A 28 12.55 10.02 -4.91
CA VAL A 28 11.34 9.91 -4.06
C VAL A 28 10.35 8.88 -4.59
N VAL A 29 10.26 8.69 -5.91
CA VAL A 29 9.38 7.68 -6.53
C VAL A 29 9.89 6.27 -6.25
N GLU A 30 11.21 6.05 -6.34
CA GLU A 30 11.86 4.78 -6.03
C GLU A 30 11.74 4.44 -4.54
N ALA A 31 11.91 5.45 -3.67
CA ALA A 31 11.65 5.32 -2.24
C ALA A 31 10.20 4.92 -1.94
N ALA A 32 9.23 5.58 -2.59
CA ALA A 32 7.81 5.27 -2.48
C ALA A 32 7.50 3.84 -2.98
N LEU A 33 8.07 3.45 -4.12
CA LEU A 33 7.91 2.11 -4.66
C LEU A 33 8.43 1.04 -3.68
N ALA A 34 9.64 1.24 -3.15
CA ALA A 34 10.24 0.32 -2.19
C ALA A 34 9.37 0.16 -0.92
N LEU A 35 8.77 1.26 -0.44
CA LEU A 35 7.81 1.22 0.67
C LEU A 35 6.58 0.38 0.36
N LEU A 36 6.00 0.55 -0.83
CA LEU A 36 4.77 -0.15 -1.21
C LEU A 36 5.03 -1.64 -1.48
N LEU A 37 6.18 -1.99 -2.06
CA LEU A 37 6.59 -3.39 -2.22
C LEU A 37 6.76 -4.10 -0.86
N GLU A 38 7.17 -3.38 0.19
CA GLU A 38 7.29 -3.95 1.54
C GLU A 38 5.96 -4.40 2.16
N LEU A 39 4.84 -3.86 1.68
CA LEU A 39 3.49 -4.22 2.11
C LEU A 39 2.96 -5.48 1.41
N LEU A 40 3.60 -5.93 0.32
CA LEU A 40 3.11 -7.02 -0.51
C LEU A 40 3.71 -8.38 -0.13
N PRO A 41 3.00 -9.49 -0.37
CA PRO A 41 3.45 -10.86 -0.04
C PRO A 41 4.53 -11.38 -1.02
N LEU A 42 5.70 -10.73 -1.01
CA LEU A 42 6.82 -10.97 -1.93
C LEU A 42 7.87 -11.94 -1.37
N ASP A 43 7.77 -12.31 -0.09
CA ASP A 43 8.54 -13.39 0.53
C ASP A 43 7.64 -14.29 1.39
N GLU A 44 8.19 -15.40 1.87
CA GLU A 44 7.45 -16.41 2.62
C GLU A 44 6.81 -15.87 3.91
N GLU A 45 7.50 -14.97 4.59
CA GLU A 45 7.01 -14.34 5.82
C GLU A 45 5.79 -13.46 5.51
N ARG A 46 5.93 -12.54 4.55
CA ARG A 46 4.84 -11.64 4.12
C ARG A 46 3.68 -12.40 3.47
N ARG A 47 3.94 -13.52 2.79
CA ARG A 47 2.90 -14.43 2.31
C ARG A 47 2.09 -15.03 3.45
N THR A 48 2.76 -15.47 4.51
CA THR A 48 2.08 -16.03 5.69
C THR A 48 1.19 -14.98 6.35
N GLU A 49 1.71 -13.77 6.54
CA GLU A 49 0.95 -12.65 7.09
C GLU A 49 -0.27 -12.30 6.22
N ALA A 50 -0.10 -12.23 4.91
CA ALA A 50 -1.18 -11.92 3.98
C ALA A 50 -2.25 -13.03 3.91
N CYS A 51 -1.87 -14.30 4.02
CA CYS A 51 -2.82 -15.41 4.13
C CYS A 51 -3.68 -15.30 5.40
N ILE A 52 -3.06 -14.95 6.53
CA ILE A 52 -3.78 -14.72 7.80
C ILE A 52 -4.76 -13.57 7.65
N TYR A 53 -4.32 -12.46 7.04
CA TYR A 53 -5.17 -11.31 6.77
C TYR A 53 -6.38 -11.68 5.89
N GLN A 54 -6.18 -12.44 4.81
CA GLN A 54 -7.28 -12.90 3.95
C GLN A 54 -8.28 -13.80 4.68
N ALA A 55 -7.82 -14.65 5.60
CA ALA A 55 -8.72 -15.43 6.44
C ALA A 55 -9.59 -14.51 7.33
N PHE A 56 -9.03 -13.42 7.86
CA PHE A 56 -9.80 -12.44 8.64
C PHE A 56 -10.80 -11.64 7.80
N VAL A 57 -10.50 -11.36 6.53
CA VAL A 57 -11.48 -10.73 5.62
C VAL A 57 -12.74 -11.58 5.53
N ALA A 58 -12.60 -12.90 5.42
CA ALA A 58 -13.74 -13.82 5.35
C ALA A 58 -14.51 -13.92 6.69
N GLU A 59 -13.80 -13.93 7.82
CA GLU A 59 -14.40 -14.14 9.15
C GLU A 59 -14.92 -12.87 9.83
N ALA A 60 -14.44 -11.68 9.44
CA ALA A 60 -14.82 -10.42 10.08
C ALA A 60 -16.33 -10.11 10.03
N ALA A 61 -17.06 -10.68 9.07
CA ALA A 61 -18.51 -10.53 9.00
C ALA A 61 -19.26 -11.25 10.13
N ASN A 62 -18.61 -12.22 10.78
CA ASN A 62 -19.22 -13.12 11.77
C ASN A 62 -18.63 -12.95 13.19
N ASP A 63 -17.49 -12.28 13.34
CA ASP A 63 -16.79 -12.11 14.61
C ASP A 63 -16.31 -10.65 14.78
N SER A 64 -16.85 -9.96 15.78
CA SER A 64 -16.55 -8.54 16.05
C SER A 64 -15.12 -8.31 16.51
N VAL A 65 -14.49 -9.27 17.20
CA VAL A 65 -13.09 -9.17 17.61
C VAL A 65 -12.18 -9.27 16.39
N ILE A 66 -12.49 -10.19 15.46
CA ILE A 66 -11.77 -10.28 14.18
C ILE A 66 -11.98 -9.03 13.35
N ALA A 67 -13.19 -8.45 13.34
CA ALA A 67 -13.47 -7.20 12.64
C ALA A 67 -12.62 -6.02 13.17
N GLU A 68 -12.50 -5.87 14.49
CA GLU A 68 -11.66 -4.83 15.11
C GLU A 68 -10.17 -5.00 14.75
N ILE A 69 -9.68 -6.25 14.77
CA ILE A 69 -8.30 -6.57 14.40
C ILE A 69 -8.04 -6.23 12.93
N ARG A 70 -8.96 -6.60 12.05
CA ARG A 70 -8.87 -6.26 10.62
C ARG A 70 -8.86 -4.76 10.42
N GLN A 71 -9.77 -4.04 11.08
CA GLN A 71 -9.83 -2.58 10.99
C GLN A 71 -8.50 -1.93 11.39
N GLY A 72 -7.88 -2.37 12.49
CA GLY A 72 -6.57 -1.86 12.90
C GLY A 72 -5.45 -2.13 11.88
N ALA A 73 -5.50 -3.26 11.19
CA ALA A 73 -4.55 -3.56 10.11
C ALA A 73 -4.79 -2.66 8.88
N ASP A 74 -6.05 -2.51 8.46
CA ASP A 74 -6.46 -1.65 7.35
C ASP A 74 -6.07 -0.19 7.60
N ASP A 75 -6.25 0.30 8.83
CA ASP A 75 -5.88 1.65 9.23
C ASP A 75 -4.37 1.87 9.12
N GLY A 76 -3.55 0.87 9.47
CA GLY A 76 -2.10 0.92 9.32
C GLY A 76 -1.65 1.03 7.86
N VAL A 77 -2.23 0.20 6.98
CA VAL A 77 -1.95 0.25 5.53
C VAL A 77 -2.40 1.59 4.94
N ARG A 78 -3.59 2.06 5.32
CA ARG A 78 -4.14 3.37 4.91
C ARG A 78 -3.24 4.52 5.33
N GLN A 79 -2.71 4.48 6.56
CA GLN A 79 -1.78 5.49 7.06
C GLN A 79 -0.46 5.49 6.27
N GLN A 80 0.07 4.32 5.93
CA GLN A 80 1.27 4.21 5.10
C GLN A 80 1.02 4.75 3.68
N CYS A 81 -0.12 4.41 3.07
CA CYS A 81 -0.50 4.95 1.76
C CYS A 81 -0.55 6.48 1.77
N ARG A 82 -1.19 7.06 2.81
CA ARG A 82 -1.26 8.51 2.99
C ARG A 82 0.13 9.13 3.10
N HIS A 83 0.98 8.60 3.98
CA HIS A 83 2.33 9.12 4.16
C HIS A 83 3.15 9.10 2.86
N THR A 84 3.06 8.00 2.10
CA THR A 84 3.70 7.88 0.78
C THR A 84 3.19 8.95 -0.20
N LEU A 85 1.87 9.15 -0.28
CA LEU A 85 1.26 10.12 -1.19
C LEU A 85 1.54 11.58 -0.80
N GLU A 86 1.53 11.90 0.50
CA GLU A 86 1.89 13.22 1.01
C GLU A 86 3.35 13.55 0.73
N SER A 87 4.25 12.58 0.92
CA SER A 87 5.67 12.73 0.56
C SER A 87 5.83 12.99 -0.94
N LEU A 88 5.18 12.20 -1.80
CA LEU A 88 5.22 12.43 -3.25
C LEU A 88 4.67 13.81 -3.65
N ALA A 89 3.61 14.28 -2.98
CA ALA A 89 3.04 15.60 -3.21
C ALA A 89 4.00 16.73 -2.81
N GLU A 90 4.68 16.60 -1.67
CA GLU A 90 5.69 17.55 -1.18
C GLU A 90 6.81 17.77 -2.21
N PHE A 91 7.24 16.71 -2.89
CA PHE A 91 8.26 16.75 -3.93
C PHE A 91 7.70 16.99 -5.36
N GLY A 92 6.41 17.32 -5.50
CA GLY A 92 5.80 17.71 -6.78
C GLY A 92 5.45 16.55 -7.73
N HIS A 93 5.38 15.31 -7.24
CA HIS A 93 5.01 14.12 -8.03
C HIS A 93 3.51 13.82 -8.05
N VAL A 94 2.70 14.61 -7.34
CA VAL A 94 1.24 14.52 -7.38
C VAL A 94 0.67 15.80 -7.99
N ALA A 95 -0.16 15.68 -9.02
CA ALA A 95 -0.81 16.83 -9.64
C ALA A 95 -1.72 17.55 -8.65
N ALA A 96 -1.66 18.88 -8.60
CA ALA A 96 -2.46 19.71 -7.68
C ALA A 96 -3.98 19.50 -7.81
N SER A 97 -4.45 18.96 -8.92
CA SER A 97 -5.87 18.61 -9.13
C SER A 97 -6.32 17.31 -8.46
N ARG A 98 -5.40 16.51 -7.91
CA ARG A 98 -5.72 15.24 -7.25
C ARG A 98 -6.01 15.45 -5.78
N VAL A 99 -7.04 14.77 -5.29
CA VAL A 99 -7.43 14.78 -3.88
C VAL A 99 -6.74 13.62 -3.18
N ILE A 100 -5.85 13.91 -2.22
CA ILE A 100 -5.04 12.90 -1.54
C ILE A 100 -5.90 11.79 -0.92
N ASP A 101 -7.02 12.13 -0.27
CA ASP A 101 -7.90 11.14 0.35
C ASP A 101 -8.43 10.11 -0.67
N ILE A 102 -8.77 10.54 -1.88
CA ILE A 102 -9.21 9.64 -2.94
C ILE A 102 -8.06 8.76 -3.42
N GLU A 103 -6.86 9.33 -3.59
CA GLU A 103 -5.69 8.56 -4.02
C GLU A 103 -5.24 7.55 -2.95
N VAL A 104 -5.46 7.84 -1.66
CA VAL A 104 -5.24 6.88 -0.56
C VAL A 104 -6.14 5.66 -0.72
N GLU A 105 -7.44 5.86 -0.94
CA GLU A 105 -8.37 4.73 -1.17
C GLU A 105 -7.96 3.91 -2.41
N ARG A 106 -7.59 4.59 -3.50
CA ARG A 106 -7.19 3.94 -4.75
C ARG A 106 -5.92 3.13 -4.59
N LEU A 107 -4.92 3.68 -3.89
CA LEU A 107 -3.66 2.99 -3.64
C LEU A 107 -3.88 1.78 -2.71
N HIS A 108 -4.68 1.94 -1.65
CA HIS A 108 -5.03 0.82 -0.77
C HIS A 108 -5.72 -0.31 -1.55
N ALA A 109 -6.75 0.02 -2.34
CA ALA A 109 -7.43 -0.96 -3.18
C ALA A 109 -6.50 -1.65 -4.20
N LEU A 110 -5.52 -0.92 -4.75
CA LEU A 110 -4.49 -1.51 -5.62
C LEU A 110 -3.63 -2.52 -4.86
N LEU A 111 -3.18 -2.19 -3.66
CA LEU A 111 -2.36 -3.08 -2.82
C LEU A 111 -3.14 -4.35 -2.43
N ASP A 112 -4.43 -4.23 -2.09
CA ASP A 112 -5.30 -5.37 -1.80
C ASP A 112 -5.44 -6.29 -3.02
N GLY A 113 -5.70 -5.70 -4.21
CA GLY A 113 -5.80 -6.46 -5.45
C GLY A 113 -4.51 -7.18 -5.82
N LEU A 114 -3.36 -6.51 -5.68
CA LEU A 114 -2.04 -7.12 -5.90
C LEU A 114 -1.77 -8.25 -4.91
N THR A 115 -2.12 -8.06 -3.63
CA THR A 115 -2.00 -9.08 -2.59
C THR A 115 -2.82 -10.32 -2.93
N ALA A 116 -4.09 -10.14 -3.31
CA ALA A 116 -4.97 -11.24 -3.72
C ALA A 116 -4.41 -12.00 -4.93
N HIS A 117 -3.91 -11.30 -5.95
CA HIS A 117 -3.30 -11.94 -7.12
C HIS A 117 -2.02 -12.72 -6.77
N LEU A 118 -1.14 -12.16 -5.95
CA LEU A 118 0.10 -12.80 -5.50
C LEU A 118 -0.13 -14.06 -4.67
N LEU A 119 -1.21 -14.09 -3.88
CA LEU A 119 -1.60 -15.26 -3.11
C LEU A 119 -2.26 -16.32 -3.98
N ALA A 120 -3.16 -15.93 -4.88
CA ALA A 120 -3.94 -16.86 -5.68
C ALA A 120 -3.14 -17.53 -6.81
N ARG A 121 -2.30 -16.76 -7.52
CA ARG A 121 -1.59 -17.20 -8.74
C ARG A 121 -0.20 -16.54 -8.80
N PRO A 122 0.75 -16.93 -7.93
CA PRO A 122 2.07 -16.31 -7.87
C PRO A 122 2.84 -16.41 -9.20
N GLU A 123 2.66 -17.49 -9.95
CA GLU A 123 3.25 -17.70 -11.28
C GLU A 123 2.75 -16.70 -12.35
N ASP A 124 1.50 -16.23 -12.24
CA ASP A 124 0.91 -15.26 -13.17
C ASP A 124 1.18 -13.80 -12.76
N THR A 125 1.75 -13.60 -11.56
CA THR A 125 2.01 -12.29 -10.96
C THR A 125 3.48 -12.17 -10.56
N PRO A 126 4.42 -12.21 -11.53
CA PRO A 126 5.85 -12.08 -11.24
C PRO A 126 6.16 -10.70 -10.63
N PHE A 127 7.22 -10.63 -9.82
CA PHE A 127 7.67 -9.40 -9.17
C PHE A 127 7.73 -8.20 -10.12
N ALA A 128 8.33 -8.36 -11.31
CA ALA A 128 8.44 -7.30 -12.30
C ALA A 128 7.08 -6.74 -12.77
N ARG A 129 6.03 -7.56 -12.79
CA ARG A 129 4.67 -7.10 -13.12
C ARG A 129 4.09 -6.26 -11.98
N VAL A 130 4.26 -6.70 -10.74
CA VAL A 130 3.84 -5.95 -9.54
C VAL A 130 4.53 -4.60 -9.47
N GLU A 131 5.85 -4.61 -9.62
CA GLU A 131 6.69 -3.42 -9.64
C GLU A 131 6.25 -2.45 -10.74
N GLY A 132 6.06 -2.95 -11.97
CA GLY A 132 5.59 -2.14 -13.10
C GLY A 132 4.21 -1.53 -12.89
N LEU A 133 3.27 -2.26 -12.25
CA LEU A 133 1.93 -1.74 -11.94
C LEU A 133 1.99 -0.62 -10.89
N LEU A 134 2.78 -0.79 -9.83
CA LEU A 134 2.98 0.24 -8.82
C LEU A 134 3.68 1.47 -9.42
N LEU A 135 4.76 1.28 -10.18
CA LEU A 135 5.46 2.38 -10.87
C LEU A 135 4.52 3.15 -11.80
N THR A 136 3.70 2.43 -12.57
CA THR A 136 2.71 3.05 -13.46
C THR A 136 1.72 3.90 -12.66
N HIS A 137 1.19 3.36 -11.55
CA HIS A 137 0.31 4.10 -10.67
C HIS A 137 0.97 5.36 -10.10
N LEU A 138 2.21 5.25 -9.60
CA LEU A 138 2.96 6.37 -9.04
C LEU A 138 3.24 7.46 -10.07
N HIS A 139 3.62 7.10 -11.30
CA HIS A 139 3.81 8.07 -12.38
C HIS A 139 2.49 8.73 -12.82
N ASP A 140 1.39 7.98 -12.81
CA ASP A 140 0.09 8.53 -13.15
C ASP A 140 -0.37 9.61 -12.17
N LEU A 141 0.06 9.58 -10.90
CA LEU A 141 -0.24 10.63 -9.92
C LEU A 141 0.19 12.03 -10.39
N GLY A 142 1.24 12.14 -11.20
CA GLY A 142 1.69 13.40 -11.79
C GLY A 142 0.76 13.94 -12.89
N LYS A 143 -0.17 13.12 -13.38
CA LYS A 143 -1.17 13.51 -14.39
C LYS A 143 -2.41 14.10 -13.70
N PRO A 144 -3.14 15.01 -14.37
CA PRO A 144 -4.40 15.54 -13.85
C PRO A 144 -5.37 14.43 -13.43
N GLY A 145 -6.04 14.61 -12.28
CA GLY A 145 -7.05 13.67 -11.80
C GLY A 145 -8.26 13.62 -12.74
N TYR A 146 -8.99 12.51 -12.71
CA TYR A 146 -10.26 12.40 -13.43
C TYR A 146 -11.27 13.42 -12.87
N ARG A 147 -11.82 14.26 -13.75
CA ARG A 147 -12.80 15.31 -13.42
C ARG A 147 -14.24 14.91 -13.79
N GLY A 148 -14.58 13.63 -13.76
CA GLY A 148 -15.98 13.24 -13.92
C GLY A 148 -16.74 13.57 -12.66
N SER A 149 -17.86 14.27 -12.81
CA SER A 149 -18.84 14.47 -11.73
C SER A 149 -19.31 13.11 -11.24
N LEU A 150 -18.94 12.75 -10.01
CA LEU A 150 -19.68 11.74 -9.25
C LEU A 150 -21.08 12.35 -9.01
N GLN A 151 -22.05 11.90 -9.79
CA GLN A 151 -23.46 12.18 -9.56
C GLN A 151 -23.97 11.36 -8.38
#